data_AF-A0A850JGD2-F1
#
_entry.id   AF-A0A850JGD2-F1
#
_cell.length_a   1.000
_cell.length_b   1.000
_cell.length_c   1.000
_cell.angle_alpha   90.00
_cell.angle_beta   90.00
_cell.angle_gamma   90.00
#
_symmetry.space_group_name_H-M   'P 1'
#
loop_
_entity.id
_entity.type
_entity.pdbx_description
1 polymer ?
#
loop_
_entity_poly.entity_id
_entity_poly.type
_entity_poly.pdbx_seq_one_letter_code
_entity_poly.pdbx_strand_id
1 'polypeptide(L)'
;MYKRPAVPFHGRHQAGITTPAQACGHLVAFDLQPDAGRPGAATLLRRWSAAAEAMTRGRPPAGDDQIALDAGPSSLTVTFGFGRSFFGKTGLKDHMPDALVEMPPFSADALDRDRSDGDLWVQIGADDPLVAVHALRVLQKTASGTAKVRWTMNGFNRARGATDRPRTVRNLMGQLDGTGNPRPSEYDAKVFVADAPGPHAWMNGGSYAVVRRIRMLLDTWDRLPLARQERVIGRRKTDGAPLSGGTETTPLNLGAVRPDGSLAIPGDAHVRVAAPSSNGGATMLRRGFSYHDGLRPDGAPDAGLLFIAWQADPTTGFIQVQRKLDGADGLTRYLRHESSAVFAVPGGAAEGDYVGRALLES
;
A
#
# COMPACT_ATOMS: atom_id res chain seq x y z
N MET A 1 24.11 -23.61 -1.13
CA MET A 1 22.66 -23.57 -1.44
C MET A 1 22.14 -22.21 -1.00
N TYR A 2 21.88 -21.28 -1.93
CA TYR A 2 21.37 -19.95 -1.56
C TYR A 2 19.97 -20.13 -0.95
N LYS A 3 19.76 -19.72 0.31
CA LYS A 3 18.42 -19.67 0.92
C LYS A 3 17.54 -18.76 0.04
N ARG A 4 16.62 -19.37 -0.70
CA ARG A 4 15.59 -18.67 -1.47
C ARG A 4 14.56 -18.14 -0.46
N PRO A 5 14.46 -16.82 -0.21
CA PRO A 5 13.51 -16.31 0.77
C PRO A 5 12.08 -16.64 0.29
N ALA A 6 11.34 -17.35 1.13
CA ALA A 6 9.92 -17.62 0.97
C ALA A 6 9.18 -16.90 2.09
N VAL A 7 8.06 -16.27 1.76
CA VAL A 7 7.18 -15.64 2.75
C VAL A 7 5.98 -16.56 2.94
N PRO A 8 5.62 -16.94 4.18
CA PRO A 8 4.45 -17.78 4.42
C PRO A 8 3.17 -17.13 3.88
N PHE A 9 2.37 -17.90 3.14
CA PHE A 9 1.02 -17.49 2.73
C PHE A 9 0.03 -17.56 3.89
N HIS A 10 0.08 -18.64 4.67
CA HIS A 10 -0.77 -18.84 5.84
C HIS A 10 -0.25 -18.08 7.06
N GLY A 11 -1.18 -17.60 7.88
CA GLY A 11 -0.89 -16.88 9.11
C GLY A 11 -2.12 -16.14 9.62
N ARG A 12 -2.01 -15.52 10.81
CA ARG A 12 -3.07 -14.69 11.38
C ARG A 12 -3.42 -13.49 10.49
N HIS A 13 -2.39 -12.88 9.90
CA HIS A 13 -2.50 -11.75 8.99
C HIS A 13 -2.09 -12.19 7.60
N GLN A 14 -2.70 -11.62 6.57
CA GLN A 14 -2.19 -11.82 5.21
C GLN A 14 -0.76 -11.27 5.08
N ALA A 15 0.08 -11.99 4.32
CA ALA A 15 1.38 -11.49 3.91
C ALA A 15 1.25 -10.23 3.02
N GLY A 16 2.33 -9.45 2.88
CA GLY A 16 2.34 -8.21 2.10
C GLY A 16 1.93 -6.95 2.87
N ILE A 17 1.54 -7.08 4.14
CA ILE A 17 1.25 -5.94 5.04
C ILE A 17 2.51 -5.57 5.82
N THR A 18 2.99 -6.47 6.68
CA THR A 18 4.19 -6.26 7.53
C THR A 18 5.45 -6.89 6.93
N THR A 19 5.30 -7.63 5.83
CA THR A 19 6.41 -8.15 5.03
C THR A 19 7.33 -6.99 4.62
N PRO A 20 8.67 -7.14 4.68
CA PRO A 20 9.60 -6.14 4.19
C PRO A 20 9.28 -5.66 2.76
N ALA A 21 9.72 -4.46 2.41
CA ALA A 21 9.54 -3.91 1.07
C ALA A 21 10.20 -4.81 0.03
N GLN A 22 9.48 -5.09 -1.06
CA GLN A 22 9.92 -5.93 -2.18
C GLN A 22 10.31 -5.06 -3.37
N ALA A 23 11.20 -5.57 -4.22
CA ALA A 23 11.74 -4.82 -5.36
C ALA A 23 10.69 -4.48 -6.44
N CYS A 24 9.71 -5.36 -6.66
CA CYS A 24 8.66 -5.23 -7.67
C CYS A 24 7.28 -5.29 -7.03
N GLY A 25 6.33 -4.51 -7.54
CA GLY A 25 4.95 -4.51 -7.09
C GLY A 25 3.95 -4.36 -8.24
N HIS A 26 2.86 -5.11 -8.19
CA HIS A 26 1.70 -4.93 -9.06
C HIS A 26 0.45 -4.76 -8.18
N LEU A 27 -0.26 -3.65 -8.39
CA LEU A 27 -1.54 -3.38 -7.77
C LEU A 27 -2.60 -3.55 -8.85
N VAL A 28 -3.60 -4.39 -8.61
CA VAL A 28 -4.67 -4.64 -9.58
C VAL A 28 -6.01 -4.67 -8.88
N ALA A 29 -6.97 -3.93 -9.41
CA ALA A 29 -8.36 -4.03 -9.00
C ALA A 29 -9.19 -4.74 -10.06
N PHE A 30 -10.24 -5.40 -9.61
CA PHE A 30 -11.19 -6.10 -10.45
C PHE A 30 -12.62 -5.68 -10.13
N ASP A 31 -13.45 -5.64 -11.16
CA ASP A 31 -14.90 -5.56 -11.04
C ASP A 31 -15.51 -6.94 -11.31
N LEU A 32 -16.39 -7.40 -10.42
CA LEU A 32 -17.18 -8.61 -10.62
C LEU A 32 -18.08 -8.49 -11.85
N GLN A 33 -18.22 -9.59 -12.57
CA GLN A 33 -19.22 -9.71 -13.63
C GLN A 33 -20.63 -9.68 -13.03
N PRO A 34 -21.65 -9.21 -13.78
CA PRO A 34 -23.01 -9.04 -13.26
C PRO A 34 -23.64 -10.31 -12.66
N ASP A 35 -23.29 -11.48 -13.17
CA ASP A 35 -23.80 -12.80 -12.80
C ASP A 35 -22.92 -13.56 -11.79
N ALA A 36 -21.76 -13.02 -11.42
CA ALA A 36 -20.82 -13.69 -10.53
C ALA A 36 -21.38 -13.87 -9.11
N GLY A 37 -21.93 -12.79 -8.54
CA GLY A 37 -22.48 -12.75 -7.17
C GLY A 37 -21.54 -13.30 -6.10
N ARG A 38 -22.13 -13.70 -4.95
CA ARG A 38 -21.41 -14.34 -3.85
C ARG A 38 -20.78 -15.70 -4.21
N PRO A 39 -21.47 -16.63 -4.89
CA PRO A 39 -20.90 -17.95 -5.20
C PRO A 39 -19.71 -17.87 -6.15
N GLY A 40 -19.77 -16.98 -7.16
CA GLY A 40 -18.65 -16.71 -8.07
C GLY A 40 -17.46 -16.11 -7.33
N ALA A 41 -17.69 -15.12 -6.47
CA ALA A 41 -16.63 -14.54 -5.63
C ALA A 41 -15.97 -15.58 -4.71
N ALA A 42 -16.76 -16.43 -4.05
CA ALA A 42 -16.24 -17.51 -3.19
C ALA A 42 -15.39 -18.53 -3.98
N THR A 43 -15.81 -18.86 -5.20
CA THR A 43 -15.06 -19.76 -6.09
C THR A 43 -13.76 -19.11 -6.55
N LEU A 44 -13.79 -17.82 -6.89
CA LEU A 44 -12.61 -17.07 -7.32
C LEU A 44 -11.57 -16.96 -6.21
N LEU A 45 -11.98 -16.56 -5.00
CA LEU A 45 -11.07 -16.42 -3.86
C LEU A 45 -10.45 -17.74 -3.42
N ARG A 46 -11.17 -18.87 -3.56
CA ARG A 46 -10.58 -20.22 -3.40
C ARG A 46 -9.47 -20.49 -4.41
N ARG A 47 -9.74 -20.25 -5.69
CA ARG A 47 -8.76 -20.49 -6.77
C ARG A 47 -7.54 -19.57 -6.63
N TRP A 48 -7.76 -18.29 -6.34
CA TRP A 48 -6.70 -17.33 -6.07
C TRP A 48 -5.85 -17.69 -4.85
N SER A 49 -6.48 -18.13 -3.74
CA SER A 49 -5.74 -18.55 -2.54
C SER A 49 -4.87 -19.77 -2.82
N ALA A 50 -5.41 -20.79 -3.51
CA ALA A 50 -4.65 -21.98 -3.89
C ALA A 50 -3.48 -21.63 -4.83
N ALA A 51 -3.69 -20.75 -5.80
CA ALA A 51 -2.64 -20.28 -6.69
C ALA A 51 -1.55 -19.50 -5.93
N ALA A 52 -1.94 -18.56 -5.06
CA ALA A 52 -1.02 -17.80 -4.23
C ALA A 52 -0.21 -18.70 -3.29
N GLU A 53 -0.81 -19.69 -2.64
CA GLU A 53 -0.12 -20.66 -1.79
C GLU A 53 0.91 -21.51 -2.56
N ALA A 54 0.58 -21.90 -3.79
CA ALA A 54 1.53 -22.61 -4.66
C ALA A 54 2.72 -21.71 -5.03
N MET A 55 2.45 -20.53 -5.59
CA MET A 55 3.46 -19.62 -6.10
C MET A 55 4.39 -19.07 -5.00
N THR A 56 3.85 -18.73 -3.82
CA THR A 56 4.66 -18.24 -2.68
C THR A 56 5.58 -19.30 -2.09
N ARG A 57 5.33 -20.59 -2.40
CA ARG A 57 6.23 -21.71 -2.11
C ARG A 57 7.11 -22.10 -3.31
N GLY A 58 7.07 -21.33 -4.40
CA GLY A 58 7.85 -21.60 -5.61
C GLY A 58 7.40 -22.85 -6.36
N ARG A 59 6.10 -23.20 -6.24
CA ARG A 59 5.48 -24.32 -6.95
C ARG A 59 4.57 -23.79 -8.06
N PRO A 60 4.46 -24.48 -9.20
CA PRO A 60 3.55 -24.10 -10.26
C PRO A 60 2.08 -24.25 -9.81
N PRO A 61 1.23 -23.21 -9.90
CA PRO A 61 -0.22 -23.33 -9.74
C PRO A 61 -0.89 -24.13 -10.86
N ALA A 62 -2.19 -24.43 -10.70
CA ALA A 62 -2.98 -25.05 -11.76
C ALA A 62 -3.09 -24.11 -12.99
N GLY A 63 -2.82 -24.63 -14.19
CA GLY A 63 -2.91 -23.86 -15.43
C GLY A 63 -1.79 -22.83 -15.63
N ASP A 64 -0.63 -23.09 -15.01
CA ASP A 64 0.60 -22.29 -15.06
C ASP A 64 1.06 -21.95 -16.48
N ASP A 65 1.67 -20.78 -16.66
CA ASP A 65 2.23 -20.30 -17.94
C ASP A 65 3.77 -20.37 -18.00
N GLN A 66 4.41 -20.92 -16.95
CA GLN A 66 5.83 -21.23 -16.84
C GLN A 66 6.78 -20.03 -16.89
N ILE A 67 6.26 -18.79 -16.81
CA ILE A 67 7.08 -17.56 -16.83
C ILE A 67 8.17 -17.56 -15.75
N ALA A 68 7.90 -18.17 -14.59
CA ALA A 68 8.80 -18.21 -13.44
C ALA A 68 9.34 -19.62 -13.12
N LEU A 69 9.29 -20.57 -14.07
CA LEU A 69 9.54 -22.00 -13.82
C LEU A 69 10.88 -22.30 -13.14
N ASP A 70 11.95 -21.60 -13.53
CA ASP A 70 13.31 -21.83 -13.02
C ASP A 70 13.62 -20.99 -11.76
N ALA A 71 12.72 -20.07 -11.40
CA ALA A 71 12.92 -19.13 -10.31
C ALA A 71 12.62 -19.77 -8.94
N GLY A 72 13.15 -19.13 -7.88
CA GLY A 72 12.65 -19.36 -6.53
C GLY A 72 11.39 -18.55 -6.26
N PRO A 73 10.82 -18.64 -5.04
CA PRO A 73 9.67 -17.82 -4.65
C PRO A 73 9.95 -16.31 -4.66
N SER A 74 11.22 -15.90 -4.60
CA SER A 74 11.65 -14.49 -4.67
C SER A 74 10.87 -13.57 -3.73
N SER A 75 10.69 -14.01 -2.47
CA SER A 75 9.91 -13.28 -1.46
C SER A 75 8.47 -12.97 -1.87
N LEU A 76 7.87 -13.68 -2.84
CA LEU A 76 6.54 -13.40 -3.37
C LEU A 76 5.50 -13.31 -2.25
N THR A 77 4.63 -12.31 -2.34
CA THR A 77 3.40 -12.21 -1.56
C THR A 77 2.24 -11.80 -2.47
N VAL A 78 1.04 -12.28 -2.11
CA VAL A 78 -0.23 -11.90 -2.73
C VAL A 78 -1.20 -11.57 -1.59
N THR A 79 -1.79 -10.38 -1.63
CA THR A 79 -2.72 -9.87 -0.62
C THR A 79 -4.05 -9.53 -1.28
N PHE A 80 -5.17 -9.95 -0.69
CA PHE A 80 -6.51 -9.74 -1.24
C PHE A 80 -7.33 -8.78 -0.37
N GLY A 81 -8.05 -7.86 -1.00
CA GLY A 81 -8.97 -6.94 -0.34
C GLY A 81 -10.30 -6.78 -1.07
N PHE A 82 -11.32 -6.33 -0.33
CA PHE A 82 -12.69 -6.10 -0.80
C PHE A 82 -13.00 -4.60 -0.76
N GLY A 83 -13.42 -4.05 -1.88
CA GLY A 83 -13.88 -2.67 -1.98
C GLY A 83 -15.35 -2.54 -1.62
N ARG A 84 -15.82 -1.31 -1.44
CA ARG A 84 -17.18 -1.03 -0.96
C ARG A 84 -18.28 -1.60 -1.86
N SER A 85 -18.10 -1.54 -3.18
CA SER A 85 -19.06 -2.02 -4.18
C SER A 85 -19.23 -3.55 -4.19
N PHE A 86 -18.23 -4.30 -3.71
CA PHE A 86 -18.27 -5.76 -3.57
C PHE A 86 -19.48 -6.22 -2.77
N PHE A 87 -19.69 -5.62 -1.60
CA PHE A 87 -20.76 -6.00 -0.66
C PHE A 87 -22.16 -5.84 -1.26
N GLY A 88 -22.35 -4.84 -2.14
CA GLY A 88 -23.59 -4.69 -2.89
C GLY A 88 -23.80 -5.81 -3.92
N LYS A 89 -22.75 -6.17 -4.66
CA LYS A 89 -22.80 -7.18 -5.74
C LYS A 89 -22.88 -8.62 -5.22
N THR A 90 -22.44 -8.88 -4.00
CA THR A 90 -22.51 -10.20 -3.37
C THR A 90 -23.68 -10.35 -2.39
N GLY A 91 -24.51 -9.31 -2.20
CA GLY A 91 -25.61 -9.35 -1.23
C GLY A 91 -25.15 -9.40 0.23
N LEU A 92 -23.98 -8.84 0.53
CA LEU A 92 -23.34 -8.84 1.85
C LEU A 92 -23.30 -7.44 2.50
N LYS A 93 -24.26 -6.57 2.17
CA LYS A 93 -24.28 -5.17 2.68
C LYS A 93 -24.21 -5.10 4.20
N ASP A 94 -24.88 -6.01 4.90
CA ASP A 94 -24.91 -6.04 6.38
C ASP A 94 -23.56 -6.47 7.01
N HIS A 95 -22.65 -7.04 6.20
CA HIS A 95 -21.30 -7.40 6.63
C HIS A 95 -20.26 -6.31 6.32
N MET A 96 -20.63 -5.27 5.58
CA MET A 96 -19.73 -4.17 5.21
C MET A 96 -19.37 -3.36 6.46
N PRO A 97 -18.08 -3.27 6.85
CA PRO A 97 -17.69 -2.53 8.04
C PRO A 97 -17.89 -1.03 7.84
N ASP A 98 -18.28 -0.32 8.91
CA ASP A 98 -18.43 1.14 8.89
C ASP A 98 -17.13 1.86 8.49
N ALA A 99 -15.98 1.30 8.87
CA ALA A 99 -14.66 1.79 8.53
C ALA A 99 -14.35 1.73 7.01
N LEU A 100 -15.08 0.92 6.22
CA LEU A 100 -14.96 0.90 4.76
C LEU A 100 -15.77 2.05 4.14
N VAL A 101 -15.34 3.28 4.45
CA VAL A 101 -15.99 4.51 4.02
C VAL A 101 -15.72 4.83 2.55
N GLU A 102 -16.60 5.64 1.96
CA GLU A 102 -16.24 6.38 0.76
C GLU A 102 -15.17 7.41 1.13
N MET A 103 -14.07 7.46 0.35
CA MET A 103 -13.00 8.42 0.60
C MET A 103 -13.55 9.84 0.43
N PRO A 104 -13.42 10.72 1.44
CA PRO A 104 -13.86 12.10 1.29
C PRO A 104 -13.06 12.81 0.19
N PRO A 105 -13.65 13.81 -0.49
CA PRO A 105 -12.91 14.62 -1.44
C PRO A 105 -11.87 15.46 -0.70
N PHE A 106 -10.71 15.65 -1.33
CA PHE A 106 -9.67 16.59 -0.90
C PHE A 106 -9.47 17.67 -1.96
N SER A 107 -9.07 18.87 -1.55
CA SER A 107 -9.01 20.04 -2.44
C SER A 107 -8.06 19.87 -3.62
N ALA A 108 -6.97 19.13 -3.43
CA ALA A 108 -5.93 18.89 -4.44
C ALA A 108 -6.12 17.61 -5.27
N ASP A 109 -7.27 16.94 -5.14
CA ASP A 109 -7.56 15.70 -5.87
C ASP A 109 -7.81 15.94 -7.36
N ALA A 110 -7.15 15.13 -8.19
CA ALA A 110 -7.32 15.07 -9.64
C ALA A 110 -7.59 13.61 -10.06
N LEU A 111 -8.53 12.97 -9.38
CA LEU A 111 -8.76 11.52 -9.47
C LEU A 111 -9.34 11.12 -10.82
N ASP A 112 -8.67 10.18 -11.48
CA ASP A 112 -9.24 9.38 -12.56
C ASP A 112 -10.09 8.26 -11.96
N ARG A 113 -11.41 8.32 -12.22
CA ARG A 113 -12.38 7.36 -11.68
C ARG A 113 -12.23 5.97 -12.27
N ASP A 114 -11.78 5.84 -13.51
CA ASP A 114 -11.59 4.53 -14.15
C ASP A 114 -10.37 3.80 -13.57
N ARG A 115 -9.43 4.54 -12.99
CA ARG A 115 -8.26 4.03 -12.27
C ARG A 115 -8.41 4.04 -10.76
N SER A 116 -9.61 4.27 -10.24
CA SER A 116 -9.93 4.34 -8.80
C SER A 116 -10.88 3.22 -8.39
N ASP A 117 -11.02 2.98 -7.09
CA ASP A 117 -11.95 2.02 -6.51
C ASP A 117 -11.78 0.57 -7.06
N GLY A 118 -12.85 -0.22 -7.08
CA GLY A 118 -12.89 -1.61 -7.53
C GLY A 118 -13.57 -2.53 -6.52
N ASP A 119 -14.19 -3.62 -6.98
CA ASP A 119 -14.84 -4.58 -6.07
C ASP A 119 -13.80 -5.44 -5.33
N LEU A 120 -12.79 -5.91 -6.03
CA LEU A 120 -11.72 -6.73 -5.49
C LEU A 120 -10.39 -6.04 -5.75
N TRP A 121 -9.44 -6.20 -4.84
CA TRP A 121 -8.08 -5.72 -5.00
C TRP A 121 -7.08 -6.81 -4.68
N VAL A 122 -6.01 -6.85 -5.48
CA VAL A 122 -4.88 -7.73 -5.27
C VAL A 122 -3.61 -6.89 -5.28
N GLN A 123 -2.83 -7.02 -4.21
CA GLN A 123 -1.45 -6.55 -4.14
C GLN A 123 -0.52 -7.74 -4.37
N ILE A 124 0.37 -7.62 -5.34
CA ILE A 124 1.42 -8.59 -5.63
C ILE A 124 2.75 -7.90 -5.40
N GLY A 125 3.66 -8.54 -4.66
CA GLY A 125 5.02 -8.06 -4.51
C GLY A 125 6.02 -9.21 -4.57
N ALA A 126 7.19 -8.97 -5.17
CA ALA A 126 8.30 -9.93 -5.23
C ALA A 126 9.64 -9.23 -5.42
N ASP A 127 10.74 -9.93 -5.15
CA ASP A 127 12.10 -9.45 -5.39
C ASP A 127 12.61 -9.77 -6.81
N ASP A 128 11.78 -10.42 -7.63
CA ASP A 128 12.07 -10.74 -9.03
C ASP A 128 10.88 -10.32 -9.94
N PRO A 129 11.13 -9.61 -11.05
CA PRO A 129 10.07 -9.12 -11.93
C PRO A 129 9.35 -10.22 -12.70
N LEU A 130 10.01 -11.32 -13.08
CA LEU A 130 9.35 -12.43 -13.77
C LEU A 130 8.40 -13.16 -12.83
N VAL A 131 8.81 -13.41 -11.59
CA VAL A 131 7.95 -13.97 -10.53
C VAL A 131 6.75 -13.05 -10.26
N ALA A 132 6.95 -11.73 -10.22
CA ALA A 132 5.86 -10.77 -9.99
C ALA A 132 4.83 -10.77 -11.15
N VAL A 133 5.32 -10.74 -12.40
CA VAL A 133 4.45 -10.75 -13.59
C VAL A 133 3.76 -12.09 -13.78
N HIS A 134 4.44 -13.20 -13.51
CA HIS A 134 3.87 -14.55 -13.48
C HIS A 134 2.64 -14.61 -12.56
N ALA A 135 2.79 -14.18 -11.30
CA ALA A 135 1.69 -14.16 -10.35
C ALA A 135 0.52 -13.27 -10.83
N LEU A 136 0.82 -12.10 -11.42
CA LEU A 136 -0.19 -11.23 -12.01
C LEU A 136 -0.98 -11.94 -13.12
N ARG A 137 -0.28 -12.61 -14.05
CA ARG A 137 -0.89 -13.31 -15.19
C ARG A 137 -1.75 -14.48 -14.76
N VAL A 138 -1.29 -15.29 -13.81
CA VAL A 138 -2.05 -16.41 -13.24
C VAL A 138 -3.35 -15.91 -12.60
N LEU A 139 -3.28 -14.87 -11.77
CA LEU A 139 -4.46 -14.36 -11.06
C LEU A 139 -5.46 -13.68 -12.02
N GLN A 140 -4.98 -12.94 -13.03
CA GLN A 140 -5.83 -12.38 -14.08
C GLN A 140 -6.54 -13.47 -14.90
N LYS A 141 -5.82 -14.51 -15.32
CA LYS A 141 -6.39 -15.64 -16.06
C LYS A 141 -7.45 -16.37 -15.24
N THR A 142 -7.17 -16.57 -13.94
CA THR A 142 -8.09 -17.24 -13.00
C THR A 142 -9.39 -16.45 -12.76
N ALA A 143 -9.34 -15.12 -12.92
CA ALA A 143 -10.50 -14.23 -12.79
C ALA A 143 -11.46 -14.29 -13.99
N SER A 144 -10.99 -14.77 -15.15
CA SER A 144 -11.76 -14.79 -16.38
C SER A 144 -13.12 -15.48 -16.20
N GLY A 145 -14.19 -14.81 -16.66
CA GLY A 145 -15.57 -15.26 -16.52
C GLY A 145 -16.22 -14.94 -15.16
N THR A 146 -15.48 -14.43 -14.17
CA THR A 146 -16.04 -14.04 -12.86
C THR A 146 -15.77 -12.58 -12.52
N ALA A 147 -14.60 -12.05 -12.89
CA ALA A 147 -14.25 -10.65 -12.70
C ALA A 147 -13.40 -10.14 -13.88
N LYS A 148 -13.48 -8.84 -14.15
CA LYS A 148 -12.66 -8.14 -15.15
C LYS A 148 -11.67 -7.22 -14.46
N VAL A 149 -10.48 -7.06 -15.02
CA VAL A 149 -9.53 -6.06 -14.54
C VAL A 149 -10.16 -4.67 -14.71
N ARG A 150 -10.18 -3.90 -13.63
CA ARG A 150 -10.60 -2.50 -13.61
C ARG A 150 -9.42 -1.60 -13.92
N TRP A 151 -8.34 -1.77 -13.16
CA TRP A 151 -7.08 -1.06 -13.37
C TRP A 151 -5.90 -1.91 -12.91
N THR A 152 -4.71 -1.60 -13.43
CA THR A 152 -3.44 -2.18 -12.99
C THR A 152 -2.40 -1.07 -12.88
N MET A 153 -1.58 -1.12 -11.84
CA MET A 153 -0.47 -0.20 -11.62
C MET A 153 0.79 -1.00 -11.28
N ASN A 154 1.89 -0.65 -11.92
CA ASN A 154 3.18 -1.29 -11.71
C ASN A 154 4.07 -0.37 -10.89
N GLY A 155 4.82 -0.95 -9.96
CA GLY A 155 5.73 -0.21 -9.12
C GLY A 155 7.00 -0.98 -8.82
N PHE A 156 7.98 -0.25 -8.30
CA PHE A 156 9.27 -0.77 -7.93
C PHE A 156 9.80 -0.11 -6.66
N ASN A 157 10.72 -0.80 -6.00
CA ASN A 157 11.56 -0.28 -4.94
C ASN A 157 13.02 -0.68 -5.23
N ARG A 158 13.93 -0.31 -4.32
CA ARG A 158 15.32 -0.76 -4.38
C ARG A 158 15.39 -2.29 -4.47
N ALA A 159 16.16 -2.79 -5.44
CA ALA A 159 16.45 -4.22 -5.57
C ALA A 159 17.17 -4.80 -4.35
N ARG A 160 16.89 -6.06 -4.03
CA ARG A 160 17.56 -6.77 -2.94
C ARG A 160 19.06 -6.87 -3.21
N GLY A 161 19.88 -6.58 -2.20
CA GLY A 161 21.34 -6.60 -2.32
C GLY A 161 21.99 -5.35 -2.92
N ALA A 162 21.19 -4.35 -3.34
CA ALA A 162 21.72 -3.10 -3.90
C ALA A 162 22.41 -2.19 -2.86
N THR A 163 22.35 -2.51 -1.57
CA THR A 163 23.05 -1.81 -0.50
C THR A 163 23.84 -2.78 0.37
N ASP A 164 24.94 -2.30 0.94
CA ASP A 164 25.83 -2.99 1.89
C ASP A 164 25.11 -3.65 3.07
N ARG A 165 24.00 -3.06 3.51
CA ARG A 165 23.13 -3.55 4.57
C ARG A 165 21.67 -3.17 4.30
N PRO A 166 20.69 -3.74 5.01
CA PRO A 166 19.31 -3.26 4.98
C PRO A 166 19.23 -1.77 5.33
N ARG A 167 18.53 -0.99 4.50
CA ARG A 167 18.36 0.45 4.65
C ARG A 167 16.93 0.83 4.31
N THR A 168 16.43 1.90 4.92
CA THR A 168 15.18 2.55 4.50
C THR A 168 15.23 2.86 2.99
N VAL A 169 14.10 2.66 2.31
CA VAL A 169 14.01 2.87 0.87
C VAL A 169 14.07 4.35 0.53
N ARG A 170 14.43 4.67 -0.72
CA ARG A 170 14.30 6.02 -1.26
C ARG A 170 13.14 6.09 -2.24
N ASN A 171 12.45 7.22 -2.30
CA ASN A 171 11.45 7.53 -3.33
C ASN A 171 12.07 8.33 -4.50
N LEU A 172 11.29 8.63 -5.54
CA LEU A 172 11.76 9.34 -6.73
C LEU A 172 12.05 10.83 -6.52
N MET A 173 11.59 11.43 -5.42
CA MET A 173 12.06 12.76 -4.98
C MET A 173 13.43 12.69 -4.27
N GLY A 174 14.01 11.49 -4.15
CA GLY A 174 15.32 11.23 -3.55
C GLY A 174 15.32 11.22 -2.02
N GLN A 175 14.16 11.17 -1.36
CA GLN A 175 14.04 11.20 0.10
C GLN A 175 14.10 9.78 0.66
N LEU A 176 14.61 9.59 1.88
CA LEU A 176 14.38 8.35 2.63
C LEU A 176 12.90 8.30 3.05
N ASP A 177 12.24 7.18 2.77
CA ASP A 177 10.81 7.02 2.94
C ASP A 177 10.49 5.73 3.72
N GLY A 178 9.90 5.87 4.90
CA GLY A 178 9.54 4.75 5.78
C GLY A 178 9.96 4.93 7.24
N THR A 179 10.88 5.85 7.54
CA THR A 179 11.45 6.08 8.88
C THR A 179 10.40 6.26 9.99
N GLY A 180 9.32 7.00 9.70
CA GLY A 180 8.26 7.31 10.66
C GLY A 180 7.14 6.26 10.76
N ASN A 181 7.31 5.07 10.18
CA ASN A 181 6.30 4.01 10.30
C ASN A 181 6.20 3.48 11.74
N PRO A 182 5.03 2.95 12.15
CA PRO A 182 4.90 2.21 13.41
C PRO A 182 5.95 1.11 13.51
N ARG A 183 6.46 0.85 14.72
CA ARG A 183 7.37 -0.28 14.95
C ARG A 183 6.59 -1.60 15.00
N PRO A 184 7.24 -2.76 14.79
CA PRO A 184 6.57 -4.06 14.86
C PRO A 184 5.80 -4.30 16.16
N SER A 185 6.31 -3.82 17.29
CA SER A 185 5.63 -3.91 18.60
C SER A 185 4.32 -3.11 18.70
N GLU A 186 4.01 -2.28 17.70
CA GLU A 186 2.84 -1.42 17.67
C GLU A 186 1.83 -1.84 16.59
N TYR A 187 2.14 -2.86 15.77
CA TYR A 187 1.29 -3.28 14.65
C TYR A 187 -0.08 -3.77 15.10
N ASP A 188 -0.15 -4.60 16.14
CA ASP A 188 -1.44 -5.14 16.63
C ASP A 188 -2.40 -4.03 17.05
N ALA A 189 -1.88 -2.93 17.62
CA ALA A 189 -2.70 -1.82 18.09
C ALA A 189 -3.04 -0.79 17.00
N LYS A 190 -2.24 -0.68 15.94
CA LYS A 190 -2.32 0.44 14.97
C LYS A 190 -2.62 0.02 13.54
N VAL A 191 -2.24 -1.20 13.17
CA VAL A 191 -2.28 -1.69 11.79
C VAL A 191 -3.41 -2.71 11.62
N PHE A 192 -3.63 -3.58 12.60
CA PHE A 192 -4.57 -4.67 12.50
C PHE A 192 -5.88 -4.42 13.26
N VAL A 193 -6.97 -4.93 12.69
CA VAL A 193 -8.30 -4.92 13.33
C VAL A 193 -8.26 -5.91 14.49
N ALA A 194 -8.60 -5.42 15.68
CA ALA A 194 -8.70 -6.22 16.89
C ALA A 194 -9.85 -7.23 16.80
N ASP A 195 -9.74 -8.32 17.55
CA ASP A 195 -10.76 -9.37 17.53
C ASP A 195 -12.05 -8.89 18.20
N ALA A 196 -13.17 -8.95 17.46
CA ALA A 196 -14.49 -8.66 17.97
C ALA A 196 -15.52 -9.68 17.43
N PRO A 197 -16.58 -10.00 18.18
CA PRO A 197 -17.70 -10.79 17.67
C PRO A 197 -18.62 -9.94 16.76
N GLY A 198 -19.61 -10.60 16.14
CA GLY A 198 -20.66 -9.93 15.37
C GLY A 198 -20.46 -9.97 13.86
N PRO A 199 -21.24 -9.20 13.08
CA PRO A 199 -21.30 -9.32 11.62
C PRO A 199 -19.98 -8.96 10.91
N HIS A 200 -19.08 -8.22 11.59
CA HIS A 200 -17.77 -7.83 11.07
C HIS A 200 -16.61 -8.70 11.57
N ALA A 201 -16.87 -9.78 12.32
CA ALA A 201 -15.83 -10.68 12.84
C ALA A 201 -14.94 -11.29 11.75
N TRP A 202 -15.41 -11.32 10.49
CA TRP A 202 -14.62 -11.72 9.33
C TRP A 202 -13.39 -10.83 9.08
N MET A 203 -13.36 -9.61 9.63
CA MET A 203 -12.23 -8.68 9.57
C MET A 203 -11.23 -8.84 10.72
N ASN A 204 -11.46 -9.72 11.70
CA ASN A 204 -10.53 -9.95 12.81
C ASN A 204 -9.13 -10.33 12.30
N GLY A 205 -8.09 -9.64 12.78
CA GLY A 205 -6.72 -9.79 12.27
C GLY A 205 -6.50 -9.24 10.86
N GLY A 206 -7.51 -8.63 10.24
CA GLY A 206 -7.42 -7.91 8.98
C GLY A 206 -6.86 -6.49 9.15
N SER A 207 -6.92 -5.70 8.09
CA SER A 207 -6.50 -4.29 8.04
C SER A 207 -7.26 -3.56 6.92
N TYR A 208 -7.25 -2.24 6.91
CA TYR A 208 -7.73 -1.45 5.79
C TYR A 208 -6.56 -0.91 4.99
N ALA A 209 -6.59 -1.10 3.68
CA ALA A 209 -5.62 -0.52 2.76
C ALA A 209 -6.22 0.72 2.08
N VAL A 210 -5.57 1.87 2.22
CA VAL A 210 -5.82 3.03 1.38
C VAL A 210 -4.75 3.09 0.31
N VAL A 211 -5.16 3.02 -0.95
CA VAL A 211 -4.28 3.07 -2.12
C VAL A 211 -4.44 4.42 -2.81
N ARG A 212 -3.34 5.13 -3.02
CA ARG A 212 -3.32 6.41 -3.73
C ARG A 212 -2.21 6.39 -4.78
N ARG A 213 -2.56 6.67 -6.04
CA ARG A 213 -1.54 7.00 -7.05
C ARG A 213 -1.22 8.48 -6.92
N ILE A 214 -0.03 8.77 -6.43
CA ILE A 214 0.43 10.15 -6.18
C ILE A 214 1.55 10.46 -7.17
N ARG A 215 1.25 11.28 -8.17
CA ARG A 215 2.27 11.79 -9.10
C ARG A 215 3.14 12.82 -8.41
N MET A 216 4.44 12.70 -8.60
CA MET A 216 5.44 13.66 -8.17
C MET A 216 5.67 14.65 -9.32
N LEU A 217 5.50 15.95 -9.05
CA LEU A 217 5.77 17.00 -10.02
C LEU A 217 7.28 17.27 -10.10
N LEU A 218 8.03 16.29 -10.63
CA LEU A 218 9.49 16.23 -10.58
C LEU A 218 10.16 17.45 -11.24
N ASP A 219 9.68 17.91 -12.40
CA ASP A 219 10.23 19.08 -13.08
C ASP A 219 10.18 20.36 -12.23
N THR A 220 9.19 20.48 -11.36
CA THR A 220 9.06 21.59 -10.42
C THR A 220 9.88 21.36 -9.15
N TRP A 221 9.94 20.11 -8.69
CA TRP A 221 10.69 19.71 -7.50
C TRP A 221 12.21 19.84 -7.68
N ASP A 222 12.73 19.46 -8.85
CA ASP A 222 14.17 19.42 -9.13
C ASP A 222 14.78 20.81 -9.32
N ARG A 223 13.95 21.83 -9.57
CA ARG A 223 14.38 23.24 -9.62
C ARG A 223 14.63 23.85 -8.24
N LEU A 224 14.24 23.16 -7.16
CA LEU A 224 14.42 23.67 -5.81
C LEU A 224 15.86 23.45 -5.33
N PRO A 225 16.47 24.43 -4.65
CA PRO A 225 17.70 24.19 -3.90
C PRO A 225 17.49 23.07 -2.87
N LEU A 226 18.52 22.27 -2.62
CA LEU A 226 18.49 21.16 -1.65
C LEU A 226 17.93 21.59 -0.28
N ALA A 227 18.40 22.72 0.25
CA ALA A 227 17.92 23.27 1.52
C ALA A 227 16.40 23.54 1.53
N ARG A 228 15.82 23.92 0.38
CA ARG A 228 14.36 24.11 0.26
C ARG A 228 13.64 22.76 0.21
N GLN A 229 14.16 21.78 -0.52
CA GLN A 229 13.62 20.41 -0.54
C GLN A 229 13.57 19.82 0.86
N GLU A 230 14.66 19.92 1.62
CA GLU A 230 14.76 19.41 2.99
C GLU A 230 13.82 20.15 3.95
N ARG A 231 13.61 21.47 3.76
CA ARG A 231 12.63 22.25 4.53
C ARG A 231 11.19 21.85 4.25
N VAL A 232 10.85 21.56 3.00
CA VAL A 232 9.50 21.06 2.63
C VAL A 232 9.19 19.74 3.34
N ILE A 233 10.18 18.86 3.45
CA ILE A 233 10.00 17.58 4.14
C ILE A 233 10.12 17.70 5.66
N GLY A 234 11.09 18.48 6.15
CA GLY A 234 11.51 18.54 7.55
C GLY A 234 12.60 17.53 7.93
N ARG A 235 13.22 16.85 6.94
CA ARG A 235 14.34 15.91 7.11
C ARG A 235 15.40 16.12 6.04
N ARG A 236 16.65 15.78 6.36
CA ARG A 236 17.77 15.78 5.42
C ARG A 236 17.61 14.69 4.37
N LYS A 237 17.98 14.97 3.12
CA LYS A 237 17.95 13.95 2.05
C LYS A 237 19.11 12.97 2.15
N THR A 238 20.26 13.40 2.67
CA THR A 238 21.47 12.56 2.75
C THR A 238 21.27 11.36 3.66
N ASP A 239 20.79 11.57 4.89
CA ASP A 239 20.72 10.57 5.94
C ASP A 239 19.34 10.45 6.61
N GLY A 240 18.34 11.23 6.19
CA GLY A 240 16.97 11.18 6.70
C GLY A 240 16.80 11.76 8.10
N ALA A 241 17.84 12.33 8.72
CA ALA A 241 17.71 12.91 10.04
C ALA A 241 16.77 14.13 10.03
N PRO A 242 16.05 14.40 11.12
CA PRO A 242 15.22 15.61 11.18
C PRO A 242 16.07 16.87 11.15
N LEU A 243 15.48 17.96 10.64
CA LEU A 243 16.15 19.27 10.64
C LEU A 243 16.41 19.83 12.05
N SER A 244 15.83 19.21 13.09
CA SER A 244 16.16 19.47 14.48
C SER A 244 17.45 18.78 14.98
N GLY A 245 18.12 17.97 14.16
CA GLY A 245 19.41 17.32 14.48
C GLY A 245 19.34 15.80 14.67
N GLY A 246 20.52 15.16 14.82
CA GLY A 246 20.65 13.72 15.06
C GLY A 246 20.78 12.87 13.78
N THR A 247 20.28 11.64 13.85
CA THR A 247 20.28 10.61 12.80
C THR A 247 18.87 10.32 12.29
N GLU A 248 18.74 9.42 11.29
CA GLU A 248 17.44 9.02 10.73
C GLU A 248 16.37 8.71 11.80
N THR A 249 16.75 7.90 12.80
CA THR A 249 15.85 7.42 13.86
C THR A 249 15.73 8.35 15.06
N THR A 250 16.39 9.51 15.02
CA THR A 250 16.20 10.53 16.06
C THR A 250 14.76 11.05 16.01
N PRO A 251 14.05 11.11 17.16
CA PRO A 251 12.70 11.66 17.22
C PRO A 251 12.62 13.10 16.69
N LEU A 252 11.49 13.48 16.11
CA LEU A 252 11.25 14.86 15.70
C LEU A 252 11.18 15.76 16.94
N ASN A 253 12.07 16.75 17.06
CA ASN A 253 11.89 17.81 18.05
C ASN A 253 11.15 18.99 17.38
N LEU A 254 9.82 18.97 17.50
CA LEU A 254 8.93 19.97 16.90
C LEU A 254 9.02 21.35 17.55
N GLY A 255 9.60 21.47 18.75
CA GLY A 255 9.83 22.72 19.46
C GLY A 255 11.23 23.31 19.24
N ALA A 256 12.13 22.61 18.56
CA ALA A 256 13.47 23.11 18.29
C ALA A 256 13.41 24.37 17.42
N VAL A 257 14.16 25.39 17.84
CA VAL A 257 14.32 26.68 17.14
C VAL A 257 15.76 26.85 16.66
N ARG A 258 15.94 27.61 15.58
CA ARG A 258 17.23 28.07 15.09
C ARG A 258 17.69 29.32 15.85
N PRO A 259 18.96 29.74 15.71
CA PRO A 259 19.46 30.98 16.29
C PRO A 259 18.67 32.24 15.88
N ASP A 260 18.04 32.23 14.70
CA ASP A 260 17.18 33.31 14.20
C ASP A 260 15.74 33.29 14.77
N GLY A 261 15.44 32.39 15.71
CA GLY A 261 14.12 32.22 16.32
C GLY A 261 13.13 31.41 15.48
N SER A 262 13.47 31.02 14.24
CA SER A 262 12.58 30.22 13.39
C SER A 262 12.54 28.74 13.82
N LEU A 263 11.43 28.05 13.58
CA LEU A 263 11.35 26.61 13.86
C LEU A 263 12.34 25.81 13.00
N ALA A 264 13.16 24.98 13.65
CA ALA A 264 14.12 24.09 12.98
C ALA A 264 13.42 23.18 11.95
N ILE A 265 12.27 22.62 12.32
CA ILE A 265 11.35 21.96 11.38
C ILE A 265 10.24 22.96 11.04
N PRO A 266 10.12 23.44 9.78
CA PRO A 266 9.09 24.42 9.41
C PRO A 266 7.66 24.01 9.80
N GLY A 267 6.77 25.00 9.98
CA GLY A 267 5.37 24.77 10.39
C GLY A 267 4.56 23.97 9.37
N ASP A 268 4.88 24.14 8.09
CA ASP A 268 4.31 23.47 6.92
C ASP A 268 5.11 22.23 6.48
N ALA A 269 6.14 21.81 7.23
CA ALA A 269 6.95 20.68 6.85
C ALA A 269 6.15 19.37 6.90
N HIS A 270 6.23 18.56 5.85
CA HIS A 270 5.46 17.33 5.69
C HIS A 270 5.51 16.42 6.93
N VAL A 271 6.71 16.15 7.47
CA VAL A 271 6.86 15.28 8.65
C VAL A 271 6.24 15.86 9.92
N ARG A 272 6.15 17.19 10.04
CA ARG A 272 5.46 17.84 11.16
C ARG A 272 3.96 17.69 11.00
N VAL A 273 3.43 18.01 9.82
CA VAL A 273 1.98 17.98 9.56
C VAL A 273 1.45 16.54 9.66
N ALA A 274 2.20 15.56 9.16
CA ALA A 274 1.85 14.14 9.19
C ALA A 274 2.11 13.43 10.53
N ALA A 275 2.83 14.04 11.47
CA ALA A 275 3.22 13.36 12.71
C ALA A 275 2.00 12.91 13.54
N PRO A 276 2.04 11.76 14.24
CA PRO A 276 0.95 11.36 15.14
C PRO A 276 0.66 12.40 16.23
N SER A 277 1.70 13.07 16.76
CA SER A 277 1.54 14.17 17.73
C SER A 277 0.79 15.39 17.17
N SER A 278 0.77 15.55 15.85
CA SER A 278 0.01 16.58 15.14
C SER A 278 -1.41 16.13 14.79
N ASN A 279 -1.75 14.85 14.97
CA ASN A 279 -2.98 14.25 14.48
C ASN A 279 -3.65 13.39 15.56
N GLY A 280 -3.60 13.78 16.84
CA GLY A 280 -4.31 13.07 17.91
C GLY A 280 -3.94 11.58 18.04
N GLY A 281 -2.71 11.21 17.66
CA GLY A 281 -2.25 9.82 17.66
C GLY A 281 -2.48 9.05 16.35
N ALA A 282 -3.23 9.61 15.39
CA ALA A 282 -3.48 9.01 14.08
C ALA A 282 -2.15 8.63 13.40
N THR A 283 -2.12 7.41 12.87
CA THR A 283 -0.93 6.84 12.24
C THR A 283 -1.32 5.71 11.30
N MET A 284 -0.37 5.30 10.46
CA MET A 284 -0.55 4.24 9.48
C MET A 284 0.81 3.63 9.15
N LEU A 285 0.82 2.35 8.81
CA LEU A 285 1.98 1.72 8.20
C LEU A 285 1.99 2.04 6.70
N ARG A 286 2.95 2.85 6.26
CA ARG A 286 3.12 3.22 4.85
C ARG A 286 4.02 2.21 4.17
N ARG A 287 3.50 1.51 3.14
CA ARG A 287 4.20 0.45 2.41
C ARG A 287 3.86 0.51 0.92
N GLY A 288 4.40 1.53 0.25
CA GLY A 288 4.17 1.76 -1.17
C GLY A 288 5.29 1.25 -2.09
N PHE A 289 5.14 1.60 -3.36
CA PHE A 289 6.14 1.42 -4.41
C PHE A 289 6.31 2.73 -5.17
N SER A 290 7.51 3.03 -5.64
CA SER A 290 7.67 4.07 -6.65
C SER A 290 7.08 3.60 -7.98
N TYR A 291 6.67 4.50 -8.87
CA TYR A 291 6.29 4.16 -10.26
C TYR A 291 6.90 5.15 -11.25
N HIS A 292 7.09 4.69 -12.48
CA HIS A 292 7.50 5.49 -13.63
C HIS A 292 6.94 4.82 -14.89
N ASP A 293 5.94 5.44 -15.51
CA ASP A 293 5.17 4.89 -16.63
C ASP A 293 5.51 5.59 -17.96
N GLY A 294 6.67 6.28 -18.02
CA GLY A 294 7.12 7.03 -19.19
C GLY A 294 6.81 8.53 -19.08
N LEU A 295 6.56 9.16 -20.22
CA LEU A 295 6.27 10.59 -20.34
C LEU A 295 4.79 10.81 -20.68
N ARG A 296 4.22 11.87 -20.10
CA ARG A 296 2.88 12.36 -20.43
C ARG A 296 2.91 13.14 -21.76
N PRO A 297 1.74 13.42 -22.37
CA PRO A 297 1.66 14.17 -23.62
C PRO A 297 2.33 15.56 -23.59
N ASP A 298 2.43 16.18 -22.41
CA ASP A 298 3.12 17.47 -22.19
C ASP A 298 4.64 17.33 -21.96
N GLY A 299 5.18 16.12 -22.04
CA GLY A 299 6.59 15.80 -21.83
C GLY A 299 6.98 15.62 -20.36
N ALA A 300 6.09 15.88 -19.41
CA ALA A 300 6.37 15.67 -17.99
C ALA A 300 6.43 14.17 -17.66
N PRO A 301 7.29 13.73 -16.72
CA PRO A 301 7.33 12.33 -16.32
C PRO A 301 6.02 11.90 -15.63
N ASP A 302 5.46 10.76 -16.06
CA ASP A 302 4.40 10.07 -15.31
C ASP A 302 5.04 9.19 -14.24
N ALA A 303 5.50 9.84 -13.17
CA ALA A 303 6.29 9.21 -12.13
C ALA A 303 5.86 9.67 -10.73
N GLY A 304 5.96 8.76 -9.76
CA GLY A 304 5.65 9.12 -8.38
C GLY A 304 5.60 7.92 -7.45
N LEU A 305 4.60 7.92 -6.56
CA LEU A 305 4.42 6.92 -5.52
C LEU A 305 3.05 6.25 -5.65
N LEU A 306 3.05 4.92 -5.74
CA LEU A 306 1.91 4.08 -5.40
C LEU A 306 1.88 3.96 -3.89
N PHE A 307 1.22 4.92 -3.25
CA PHE A 307 1.12 5.01 -1.81
C PHE A 307 0.09 4.00 -1.31
N ILE A 308 0.49 3.19 -0.33
CA ILE A 308 -0.39 2.23 0.34
C ILE A 308 -0.25 2.46 1.84
N ALA A 309 -1.35 2.82 2.49
CA ALA A 309 -1.42 2.99 3.94
C ALA A 309 -2.28 1.90 4.57
N TRP A 310 -1.69 1.22 5.54
CA TRP A 310 -2.30 0.16 6.33
C TRP A 310 -2.64 0.67 7.72
N GLN A 311 -3.88 0.46 8.15
CA GLN A 311 -4.38 0.87 9.44
C GLN A 311 -5.58 0.02 9.87
N ALA A 312 -5.84 -0.01 11.18
CA ALA A 312 -7.03 -0.68 11.73
C ALA A 312 -8.34 0.06 11.39
N ASP A 313 -8.28 1.36 11.14
CA ASP A 313 -9.42 2.19 10.74
C ASP A 313 -8.91 3.41 9.92
N PRO A 314 -9.34 3.57 8.66
CA PRO A 314 -8.89 4.68 7.82
C PRO A 314 -9.44 6.04 8.27
N THR A 315 -10.54 6.09 9.04
CA THR A 315 -11.14 7.36 9.52
C THR A 315 -10.29 8.04 10.58
N THR A 316 -9.63 7.24 11.43
CA THR A 316 -8.71 7.67 12.50
C THR A 316 -7.23 7.49 12.12
N GLY A 317 -6.96 6.98 10.91
CA GLY A 317 -5.62 6.85 10.32
C GLY A 317 -5.42 7.81 9.14
N PHE A 318 -5.53 7.27 7.92
CA PHE A 318 -5.26 7.99 6.67
C PHE A 318 -6.08 9.27 6.52
N ILE A 319 -7.40 9.21 6.70
CA ILE A 319 -8.31 10.32 6.40
C ILE A 319 -8.01 11.52 7.30
N GLN A 320 -7.79 11.28 8.59
CA GLN A 320 -7.45 12.33 9.54
C GLN A 320 -6.13 13.04 9.16
N VAL A 321 -5.09 12.27 8.83
CA VAL A 321 -3.80 12.83 8.40
C VAL A 321 -3.94 13.58 7.07
N GLN A 322 -4.59 12.98 6.07
CA GLN A 322 -4.73 13.56 4.73
C GLN A 322 -5.54 14.87 4.77
N ARG A 323 -6.59 14.97 5.60
CA ARG A 323 -7.31 16.25 5.81
C ARG A 323 -6.39 17.37 6.28
N LYS A 324 -5.44 17.05 7.16
CA LYS A 324 -4.47 18.03 7.64
C LYS A 324 -3.44 18.40 6.56
N LEU A 325 -2.97 17.40 5.81
CA LEU A 325 -2.04 17.62 4.70
C LEU A 325 -2.65 18.51 3.61
N ASP A 326 -3.91 18.28 3.26
CA ASP A 326 -4.64 19.04 2.24
C ASP A 326 -4.63 20.56 2.52
N GLY A 327 -4.76 20.96 3.78
CA GLY A 327 -4.81 22.37 4.18
C GLY A 327 -3.48 23.02 4.59
N ALA A 328 -2.45 22.26 4.94
CA ALA A 328 -1.26 22.80 5.63
C ALA A 328 0.10 22.28 5.14
N ASP A 329 0.14 21.27 4.27
CA ASP A 329 1.41 20.64 3.87
C ASP A 329 2.11 21.38 2.72
N GLY A 330 3.35 21.78 2.97
CA GLY A 330 4.22 22.40 1.98
C GLY A 330 4.63 21.47 0.83
N LEU A 331 4.47 20.14 0.99
CA LEU A 331 4.74 19.14 -0.06
C LEU A 331 3.59 19.01 -1.07
N THR A 332 2.34 19.27 -0.69
CA THR A 332 1.14 19.12 -1.55
C THR A 332 1.27 19.83 -2.90
N ARG A 333 1.95 20.98 -2.94
CA ARG A 333 2.21 21.74 -4.19
C ARG A 333 3.08 21.02 -5.22
N TYR A 334 3.77 19.95 -4.82
CA TYR A 334 4.62 19.12 -5.68
C TYR A 334 4.03 17.73 -5.92
N LEU A 335 2.80 17.50 -5.48
CA LEU A 335 2.11 16.23 -5.60
C LEU A 335 0.78 16.42 -6.34
N ARG A 336 0.32 15.36 -7.01
CA ARG A 336 -1.04 15.25 -7.53
C ARG A 336 -1.58 13.87 -7.22
N HIS A 337 -2.71 13.81 -6.54
CA HIS A 337 -3.42 12.55 -6.31
C HIS A 337 -4.30 12.26 -7.52
N GLU A 338 -3.98 11.20 -8.26
CA GLU A 338 -4.60 10.89 -9.56
C GLU A 338 -5.45 9.61 -9.53
N SER A 339 -5.39 8.85 -8.45
CA SER A 339 -6.31 7.73 -8.21
C SER A 339 -6.41 7.43 -6.72
N SER A 340 -7.54 6.86 -6.32
CA SER A 340 -7.87 6.52 -4.94
C SER A 340 -8.65 5.22 -4.85
N ALA A 341 -8.36 4.42 -3.84
CA ALA A 341 -9.21 3.30 -3.47
C ALA A 341 -9.05 2.96 -1.99
N VAL A 342 -10.08 2.36 -1.39
CA VAL A 342 -10.07 1.82 -0.03
C VAL A 342 -10.56 0.38 -0.08
N PHE A 343 -9.80 -0.52 0.55
CA PHE A 343 -10.11 -1.94 0.59
C PHE A 343 -10.08 -2.47 2.03
N ALA A 344 -11.07 -3.26 2.39
CA ALA A 344 -11.06 -4.08 3.59
C ALA A 344 -10.30 -5.38 3.29
N VAL A 345 -9.19 -5.60 3.97
CA VAL A 345 -8.29 -6.75 3.79
C VAL A 345 -8.47 -7.67 4.99
N PRO A 346 -9.10 -8.86 4.84
CA PRO A 346 -9.36 -9.75 5.96
C PRO A 346 -8.06 -10.33 6.55
N GLY A 347 -8.18 -11.03 7.67
CA GLY A 347 -7.12 -11.88 8.23
C GLY A 347 -6.60 -12.91 7.22
N GLY A 348 -5.46 -13.53 7.57
CA GLY A 348 -4.84 -14.55 6.74
C GLY A 348 -5.65 -15.85 6.71
N ALA A 349 -5.40 -16.69 5.71
CA ALA A 349 -6.01 -18.00 5.60
C ALA A 349 -5.25 -19.04 6.44
N ALA A 350 -5.98 -19.89 7.16
CA ALA A 350 -5.41 -21.09 7.76
C ALA A 350 -5.04 -22.13 6.69
N GLU A 351 -4.26 -23.15 7.06
CA GLU A 351 -3.99 -24.27 6.16
C GLU A 351 -5.29 -25.00 5.78
N GLY A 352 -5.44 -25.33 4.50
CA GLY A 352 -6.67 -25.93 3.98
C GLY A 352 -7.84 -24.95 3.80
N ASP A 353 -7.61 -23.65 4.04
CA ASP A 353 -8.62 -22.61 3.91
C ASP A 353 -8.29 -21.56 2.83
N TYR A 354 -9.20 -20.62 2.58
CA TYR A 354 -9.01 -19.52 1.62
C TYR A 354 -9.31 -18.15 2.22
N VAL A 355 -8.65 -17.13 1.67
CA VAL A 355 -8.80 -15.75 2.16
C VAL A 355 -10.23 -15.27 1.94
N GLY A 356 -10.84 -14.71 3.00
CA GLY A 356 -12.19 -14.18 2.97
C GLY A 356 -13.31 -15.20 3.15
N ARG A 357 -13.02 -16.48 3.44
CA ARG A 357 -14.05 -17.50 3.68
C ARG A 357 -15.07 -17.09 4.73
N ALA A 358 -14.63 -16.55 5.86
CA ALA A 358 -15.51 -16.15 6.95
C ALA A 358 -16.59 -15.12 6.53
N LEU A 359 -16.32 -14.32 5.49
CA LEU A 359 -17.29 -13.41 4.87
C LEU A 359 -18.13 -14.11 3.80
N LEU A 360 -17.48 -14.94 2.98
CA LEU A 360 -18.07 -15.53 1.78
C LEU A 360 -18.95 -16.76 2.07
N GLU A 361 -18.85 -17.34 3.28
CA GLU A 361 -19.65 -18.49 3.75
C GLU A 361 -20.46 -18.20 5.04
N SER A 362 -20.56 -16.93 5.46
CA SER A 362 -21.45 -16.44 6.54
C SER A 362 -22.95 -16.55 6.30
#